data_AF-A0A3M1B493-F1
#
_entry.id   AF-A0A3M1B493-F1
#
_cell.length_a   1.000
_cell.length_b   1.000
_cell.length_c   1.000
_cell.angle_alpha   90.00
_cell.angle_beta   90.00
_cell.angle_gamma   90.00
#
_symmetry.space_group_name_H-M   'P 1'
#
loop_
_entity.id
_entity.type
_entity.pdbx_description
1 polymer ?
#
loop_
_entity_poly.entity_id
_entity_poly.type
_entity_poly.pdbx_seq_one_letter_code
_entity_poly.pdbx_strand_id
1 'polypeptide(L)'
;MKKLYFGGLAWATTEESLKETCEQFGTVEEVVIPVHRDTGRSRGFGFVQFQNQEAAEKCKSELDNTELDGRTIRVDWAKERTPRSNMRKFYS
;
A
#
# COMPACT_ATOMS: atom_id res chain seq x y z
N MET A 1 -10.62 -10.40 -0.09
CA MET A 1 -9.29 -9.88 -0.51
C MET A 1 -8.71 -9.06 0.64
N LYS A 2 -7.39 -9.12 0.88
CA LYS A 2 -6.75 -8.42 2.02
C LYS A 2 -5.71 -7.37 1.62
N LYS A 3 -5.43 -7.25 0.32
CA LYS A 3 -4.43 -6.35 -0.24
C LYS A 3 -5.11 -5.24 -1.03
N LEU A 4 -4.74 -4.01 -0.74
CA LEU A 4 -5.23 -2.80 -1.39
C LEU A 4 -4.13 -2.16 -2.22
N TYR A 5 -4.54 -1.56 -3.34
CA TYR A 5 -3.74 -0.71 -4.20
C TYR A 5 -4.07 0.74 -3.89
N PHE A 6 -3.05 1.55 -3.63
CA PHE A 6 -3.15 2.99 -3.43
C PHE A 6 -2.52 3.70 -4.61
N GLY A 7 -3.31 4.42 -5.40
CA GLY A 7 -2.83 5.24 -6.51
C GLY A 7 -3.02 6.74 -6.22
N GLY A 8 -2.23 7.60 -6.87
CA GLY A 8 -2.34 9.05 -6.70
C GLY A 8 -1.61 9.60 -5.48
N LEU A 9 -0.76 8.79 -4.84
CA LEU A 9 0.00 9.20 -3.65
C LEU A 9 0.94 10.38 -3.96
N ALA A 10 1.17 11.22 -2.95
CA ALA A 10 2.18 12.27 -3.03
C ALA A 10 3.59 11.66 -3.10
N TRP A 11 4.53 12.41 -3.69
CA TRP A 11 5.93 11.95 -3.73
C TRP A 11 6.57 11.91 -2.34
N ALA A 12 6.00 12.64 -1.38
CA ALA A 12 6.42 12.62 0.01
C ALA A 12 5.86 11.43 0.79
N THR A 13 4.83 10.73 0.28
CA THR A 13 4.23 9.59 0.97
C THR A 13 5.21 8.42 1.00
N THR A 14 5.62 8.04 2.21
CA THR A 14 6.51 6.90 2.49
C THR A 14 5.71 5.69 2.96
N GLU A 15 6.38 4.55 3.02
CA GLU A 15 5.79 3.29 3.48
C GLU A 15 5.32 3.41 4.94
N GLU A 16 6.08 4.13 5.77
CA GLU A 16 5.72 4.43 7.16
C GLU A 16 4.46 5.29 7.25
N SER A 17 4.41 6.42 6.54
CA SER A 17 3.22 7.29 6.59
C SER A 17 1.96 6.59 6.06
N LEU A 18 2.09 5.78 5.00
CA LEU A 18 0.97 5.00 4.48
C LEU A 18 0.54 3.91 5.48
N LYS A 19 1.50 3.27 6.15
CA LYS A 19 1.23 2.28 7.20
C LYS A 19 0.48 2.90 8.36
N GLU A 20 0.99 3.99 8.93
CA GLU A 20 0.34 4.70 10.05
C GLU A 20 -1.08 5.13 9.68
N THR A 21 -1.25 5.66 8.46
CA THR A 21 -2.58 6.03 7.93
C THR A 21 -3.50 4.81 7.81
N CYS A 22 -2.98 3.63 7.47
CA CYS A 22 -3.79 2.42 7.36
C CYS A 22 -4.06 1.76 8.72
N GLU A 23 -3.13 1.89 9.68
CA GLU A 23 -3.22 1.31 11.02
C GLU A 23 -4.40 1.86 11.84
N GLN A 24 -4.91 3.06 11.52
CA GLN A 24 -6.13 3.59 12.12
C GLN A 24 -7.38 2.75 11.80
N PHE A 25 -7.39 2.03 10.67
CA PHE A 25 -8.51 1.18 10.23
C PHE A 25 -8.33 -0.28 10.66
N GLY A 26 -7.08 -0.71 10.85
CA GLY A 26 -6.74 -2.02 11.40
C GLY A 26 -5.30 -2.45 11.12
N THR A 27 -4.92 -3.64 11.58
CA THR A 27 -3.52 -4.08 11.55
C THR A 27 -3.00 -4.32 10.14
N VAL A 28 -1.93 -3.61 9.79
CA VAL A 28 -1.20 -3.74 8.53
C VAL A 28 -0.12 -4.81 8.66
N GLU A 29 -0.13 -5.77 7.74
CA GLU A 29 0.83 -6.88 7.66
C GLU A 29 2.04 -6.51 6.80
N GLU A 30 1.83 -5.85 5.66
CA GLU A 30 2.89 -5.46 4.73
C GLU A 30 2.53 -4.16 4.01
N VAL A 31 3.51 -3.28 3.82
CA VAL A 31 3.40 -2.10 2.95
C VAL A 31 4.52 -2.15 1.93
N VAL A 32 4.20 -1.83 0.68
CA VAL A 32 5.16 -1.78 -0.42
C VAL A 32 4.90 -0.53 -1.27
N ILE A 33 5.85 0.40 -1.31
CA ILE A 33 5.79 1.55 -2.23
C ILE A 33 6.90 1.42 -3.26
N PRO A 34 6.58 1.14 -4.53
CA PRO A 34 7.57 1.14 -5.59
C PRO A 34 8.18 2.54 -5.78
N VAL A 35 9.47 2.63 -5.49
CA VAL A 35 10.29 3.82 -5.77
C VAL A 35 11.09 3.64 -7.06
N HIS A 36 11.38 4.75 -7.75
CA HIS A 36 12.36 4.77 -8.83
C HIS A 36 13.74 4.52 -8.25
N ARG A 37 14.43 3.47 -8.71
CA ARG A 37 15.80 3.17 -8.28
C ARG A 37 16.79 4.27 -8.62
N ASP A 38 16.56 4.99 -9.71
CA ASP A 38 17.47 6.03 -10.21
C ASP A 38 17.36 7.36 -9.44
N THR A 39 16.16 7.71 -8.98
CA THR A 39 15.89 9.01 -8.32
C THR A 39 15.46 8.90 -6.86
N GLY A 40 15.22 7.67 -6.38
CA GLY A 40 14.63 7.41 -5.06
C GLY A 40 13.17 7.88 -4.92
N ARG A 41 12.57 8.47 -5.95
CA ARG A 41 11.22 9.05 -5.88
C ARG A 41 10.16 7.96 -5.96
N SER A 42 9.14 8.04 -5.10
CA SER A 42 7.96 7.20 -5.16
C SER A 42 7.22 7.36 -6.48
N ARG A 43 6.70 6.25 -7.02
CA ARG A 43 5.98 6.24 -8.30
C ARG A 43 4.56 6.81 -8.21
N GLY A 44 4.18 7.39 -7.07
CA GLY A 44 2.83 7.88 -6.82
C GLY A 44 1.79 6.77 -6.63
N PHE A 45 2.25 5.54 -6.32
CA PHE A 45 1.37 4.44 -5.97
C PHE A 45 2.06 3.46 -5.01
N GLY A 46 1.27 2.69 -4.28
CA GLY A 46 1.71 1.72 -3.29
C GLY A 46 0.71 0.59 -3.10
N PHE A 47 1.10 -0.40 -2.30
CA PHE A 47 0.27 -1.54 -1.94
C PHE A 47 0.32 -1.74 -0.43
N VAL A 48 -0.82 -2.05 0.17
CA VAL A 48 -0.94 -2.34 1.60
C VAL A 48 -1.66 -3.67 1.77
N GLN A 49 -1.12 -4.56 2.58
CA GLN A 49 -1.71 -5.82 2.97
C GLN A 49 -2.14 -5.75 4.42
N PHE A 50 -3.41 -6.01 4.68
CA PHE A 50 -3.96 -6.07 6.04
C PHE A 50 -3.98 -7.51 6.55
N GLN A 51 -3.91 -7.66 7.86
CA GLN A 51 -4.13 -8.97 8.50
C GLN A 51 -5.59 -9.44 8.32
N ASN A 52 -6.53 -8.50 8.47
CA ASN A 52 -7.97 -8.75 8.42
C ASN A 52 -8.59 -8.18 7.15
N GLN A 53 -9.51 -8.94 6.55
CA GLN A 53 -10.26 -8.48 5.39
C GLN A 53 -11.17 -7.28 5.73
N GLU A 54 -11.84 -7.30 6.89
CA GLU A 54 -12.72 -6.21 7.31
C GLU A 54 -11.98 -4.87 7.42
N ALA A 55 -10.73 -4.89 7.92
CA ALA A 55 -9.89 -3.69 7.98
C ALA A 55 -9.58 -3.15 6.58
N ALA A 56 -9.28 -4.04 5.61
CA ALA A 56 -9.05 -3.66 4.23
C ALA A 56 -10.33 -3.08 3.58
N GLU A 57 -11.50 -3.66 3.83
CA GLU A 57 -12.78 -3.16 3.32
C GLU A 57 -13.10 -1.76 3.86
N LYS A 58 -12.93 -1.55 5.18
CA LYS A 58 -13.11 -0.23 5.81
C LYS A 58 -12.15 0.80 5.25
N CYS A 59 -10.85 0.47 5.22
CA CYS A 59 -9.82 1.36 4.69
C CYS A 59 -10.11 1.75 3.23
N LYS A 60 -10.50 0.80 2.39
CA LYS A 60 -10.91 1.08 1.01
C LYS A 60 -12.12 2.03 0.96
N SER A 61 -13.16 1.77 1.74
CA SER A 61 -14.37 2.59 1.70
C SER A 61 -14.16 4.01 2.22
N GLU A 62 -13.25 4.20 3.16
CA GLU A 62 -12.93 5.50 3.76
C GLU A 62 -11.92 6.29 2.95
N LEU A 63 -10.89 5.63 2.37
CA LEU A 63 -9.80 6.32 1.69
C LEU A 63 -9.96 6.42 0.17
N ASP A 64 -10.82 5.60 -0.46
CA ASP A 64 -11.03 5.69 -1.90
C ASP A 64 -11.65 7.04 -2.30
N ASN A 65 -11.05 7.70 -3.30
CA ASN A 65 -11.42 9.03 -3.79
C ASN A 65 -11.32 10.15 -2.75
N THR A 66 -10.48 9.98 -1.72
CA THR A 66 -10.18 11.04 -0.75
C THR A 66 -8.97 11.87 -1.16
N GLU A 67 -8.81 13.04 -0.54
CA GLU A 67 -7.66 13.90 -0.74
C GLU A 67 -6.61 13.65 0.35
N LEU A 68 -5.41 13.23 -0.05
CA LEU A 68 -4.25 13.00 0.82
C LEU A 68 -3.08 13.81 0.28
N ASP A 69 -2.48 14.67 1.12
CA ASP A 69 -1.40 15.59 0.75
C ASP A 69 -1.74 16.48 -0.48
N GLY A 70 -2.99 16.91 -0.59
CA GLY A 70 -3.49 17.74 -1.71
C GLY A 70 -3.59 16.97 -3.03
N ARG A 71 -3.62 15.63 -2.99
CA ARG A 71 -3.85 14.76 -4.15
C ARG A 71 -4.99 13.80 -3.90
N THR A 72 -5.85 13.64 -4.89
CA THR A 72 -6.88 12.61 -4.84
C THR A 72 -6.23 11.23 -4.94
N ILE A 73 -6.39 10.44 -3.89
CA ILE A 73 -5.93 9.05 -3.84
C ILE A 73 -7.05 8.12 -4.30
N ARG A 74 -6.66 7.02 -4.92
CA ARG A 74 -7.56 5.96 -5.36
C ARG A 74 -7.20 4.67 -4.63
N VAL A 75 -8.18 4.04 -4.00
CA VAL A 75 -7.98 2.80 -3.26
C VAL A 75 -8.79 1.68 -3.91
N ASP A 76 -8.08 0.74 -4.52
CA ASP A 76 -8.69 -0.37 -5.26
C ASP A 76 -8.20 -1.71 -4.70
N TRP A 77 -8.88 -2.80 -5.06
CA TRP A 77 -8.40 -4.12 -4.69
C TRP A 77 -7.12 -4.43 -5.45
N ALA A 78 -6.05 -4.76 -4.74
CA ALA A 78 -4.81 -5.13 -5.41
C ALA A 78 -5.05 -6.42 -6.17
N LYS A 79 -4.86 -6.37 -7.50
CA LYS A 79 -4.83 -7.59 -8.31
C LYS A 79 -3.70 -8.47 -7.80
N GLU A 80 -3.99 -9.72 -7.49
CA GLU A 80 -2.99 -10.73 -7.14
C GLU A 80 -1.92 -10.74 -8.24
N ARG A 81 -0.80 -10.07 -7.98
CA ARG A 81 0.44 -10.50 -8.60
C ARG A 81 0.83 -11.72 -7.78
N THR A 82 0.75 -12.88 -8.43
CA THR A 82 1.44 -14.11 -8.03
C THR A 82 2.71 -13.72 -7.28
N PRO A 83 2.95 -14.24 -6.06
CA PRO A 83 4.02 -13.79 -5.19
C PRO A 83 5.29 -13.64 -6.02
N ARG A 84 6.00 -12.52 -5.83
CA ARG A 84 7.39 -12.44 -6.29
C ARG A 84 8.15 -13.47 -5.47
N SER A 85 8.06 -14.73 -5.91
CA SER A 85 8.87 -15.84 -5.49
C SER A 85 10.30 -15.42 -5.79
N ASN A 86 10.95 -14.84 -4.79
CA ASN A 86 12.39 -14.73 -4.77
C ASN A 86 12.87 -14.78 -3.32
N MET A 87 12.99 -16.03 -2.88
CA MET A 87 14.24 -16.56 -2.32
C MET A 87 14.68 -15.97 -0.98
N ARG A 88 14.02 -16.45 0.08
CA ARG A 88 14.65 -16.61 1.40
C ARG A 88 14.86 -18.11 1.69
N LYS A 89 15.44 -18.84 0.73
CA LYS A 89 16.00 -20.16 1.04
C LYS A 89 17.48 -19.96 1.37
N PHE A 90 17.75 -20.06 2.66
CA PHE A 90 19.03 -20.42 3.24
C PHE A 90 19.77 -21.39 2.32
N TYR A 91 20.95 -21.00 1.83
CA TYR A 91 21.96 -22.01 1.50
C TYR A 91 22.49 -22.50 2.85
N SER A 92 22.11 -23.73 3.21
CA SER A 92 22.78 -24.55 4.22
C SER A 92 23.67 -25.55 3.51
#